data_AF-A0A0U5NSR4-F1
#
_entry.id   AF-A0A0U5NSR4-F1
#
_cell.length_a   1.000
_cell.length_b   1.000
_cell.length_c   1.000
_cell.angle_alpha   90.00
_cell.angle_beta   90.00
_cell.angle_gamma   90.00
#
_symmetry.space_group_name_H-M   'P 1'
#
loop_
_entity.id
_entity.type
_entity.pdbx_description
1 polymer ?
#
loop_
_entity_poly.entity_id
_entity_poly.type
_entity_poly.pdbx_seq_one_letter_code
_entity_poly.pdbx_strand_id
1 'polypeptide(L)'
;MGNKTLLKNRIKALYISKALLTNDKTVNYTERELREALPPVVSIINKTTKAQNKYDKGTSQFNRFEPIIQAMLISKAFIESRINIKNTNE
;
A
#
# COMPACT_ATOMS: atom_id res chain seq x y z
N MET A 1 19.50 -10.00 11.25
CA MET A 1 19.38 -10.12 9.78
C MET A 1 18.03 -9.55 9.28
N GLY A 2 17.74 -8.25 9.53
CA GLY A 2 16.35 -7.74 9.54
C GLY A 2 15.94 -6.72 8.46
N ASN A 3 16.87 -6.10 7.72
CA ASN A 3 16.53 -4.98 6.82
C ASN A 3 16.26 -5.36 5.36
N LYS A 4 16.88 -6.45 4.84
CA LYS A 4 16.71 -6.86 3.43
C LYS A 4 15.28 -7.36 3.12
N THR A 5 14.57 -7.93 4.09
CA THR A 5 13.23 -8.50 3.88
C THR A 5 12.13 -7.43 3.88
N LEU A 6 12.26 -6.41 4.74
CA LEU A 6 11.22 -5.37 4.87
C LEU A 6 11.07 -4.50 3.62
N LEU A 7 12.19 -4.13 2.99
CA LEU A 7 12.16 -3.37 1.73
C LEU A 7 11.63 -4.21 0.57
N LYS A 8 12.04 -5.49 0.48
CA LYS A 8 11.52 -6.42 -0.53
C LYS A 8 10.00 -6.59 -0.41
N ASN A 9 9.48 -6.73 0.81
CA ASN A 9 8.05 -6.87 1.05
C ASN A 9 7.27 -5.60 0.67
N ARG A 10 7.82 -4.41 0.98
CA ARG A 10 7.22 -3.14 0.53
C ARG A 10 7.21 -3.01 -0.98
N ILE A 11 8.33 -3.28 -1.64
CA ILE A 11 8.43 -3.21 -3.10
C ILE A 11 7.40 -4.15 -3.74
N LYS A 12 7.30 -5.39 -3.24
CA LYS A 12 6.33 -6.36 -3.74
C LYS A 12 4.89 -5.90 -3.52
N ALA A 13 4.57 -5.35 -2.35
CA ALA A 13 3.25 -4.79 -2.08
C ALA A 13 2.88 -3.64 -3.04
N LEU A 14 3.86 -2.79 -3.37
CA LEU A 14 3.67 -1.70 -4.34
C LEU A 14 3.47 -2.23 -5.77
N TYR A 15 4.18 -3.29 -6.18
CA TYR A 15 3.95 -3.94 -7.47
C TYR A 15 2.54 -4.54 -7.59
N ILE A 16 2.07 -5.23 -6.55
CA ILE A 16 0.71 -5.78 -6.51
C ILE A 16 -0.32 -4.65 -6.57
N SER A 17 -0.12 -3.58 -5.80
CA SER A 17 -0.99 -2.39 -5.82
C SER A 17 -1.08 -1.78 -7.21
N LYS A 18 0.08 -1.58 -7.87
CA LYS A 18 0.15 -1.05 -9.24
C LYS A 18 -0.63 -1.94 -10.21
N ALA A 19 -0.40 -3.25 -10.16
CA ALA A 19 -1.07 -4.18 -11.07
C ALA A 19 -2.59 -4.16 -10.92
N LEU A 20 -3.09 -4.09 -9.69
CA LEU A 20 -4.52 -3.95 -9.40
C LEU A 20 -5.09 -2.64 -9.94
N LEU A 21 -4.37 -1.52 -9.75
CA LEU A 21 -4.79 -0.20 -10.21
C LEU A 21 -4.86 -0.10 -11.74
N THR A 22 -3.90 -0.69 -12.43
CA THR A 22 -3.83 -0.65 -13.90
C THR A 22 -4.53 -1.83 -14.57
N ASN A 23 -5.17 -2.71 -13.79
CA ASN A 23 -5.73 -3.98 -14.25
C ASN A 23 -4.72 -4.79 -15.09
N ASP A 24 -3.44 -4.74 -14.71
CA ASP A 24 -2.36 -5.44 -15.39
C ASP A 24 -2.39 -6.93 -15.02
N LYS A 25 -2.84 -7.74 -15.97
CA LYS A 25 -2.97 -9.19 -15.82
C LYS A 25 -1.65 -9.94 -15.97
N THR A 26 -0.56 -9.26 -16.36
CA THR A 26 0.75 -9.90 -16.53
C THR A 26 1.46 -10.12 -15.20
N VAL A 27 1.08 -9.36 -14.17
CA VAL A 27 1.63 -9.49 -12.82
C VAL A 27 0.89 -10.58 -12.07
N ASN A 28 1.56 -11.71 -11.88
CA ASN A 28 1.06 -12.80 -11.07
C ASN A 28 1.40 -12.57 -9.59
N TYR A 29 0.41 -12.78 -8.72
CA TYR A 29 0.57 -12.83 -7.28
C TYR A 29 -0.34 -13.93 -6.73
N THR A 30 0.15 -14.62 -5.71
CA THR A 30 -0.63 -15.58 -4.93
C THR A 30 -1.54 -14.83 -3.96
N GLU A 31 -2.57 -15.52 -3.46
CA GLU A 31 -3.43 -14.96 -2.42
C GLU A 31 -2.65 -14.64 -1.14
N ARG A 32 -1.70 -15.50 -0.76
CA ARG A 32 -0.80 -15.24 0.37
C ARG A 32 -0.04 -13.93 0.17
N GLU A 33 0.54 -13.71 -1.01
CA GLU A 33 1.29 -12.49 -1.31
C GLU A 33 0.40 -11.24 -1.32
N LEU A 34 -0.87 -11.39 -1.71
CA LEU A 34 -1.86 -10.32 -1.62
C LEU A 34 -2.15 -9.95 -0.16
N ARG A 35 -2.33 -10.95 0.72
CA ARG A 35 -2.52 -10.73 2.17
C ARG A 35 -1.26 -10.14 2.82
N GLU A 36 -0.08 -10.61 2.42
CA GLU A 36 1.22 -10.10 2.89
C GLU A 36 1.53 -8.68 2.39
N ALA A 37 0.89 -8.23 1.31
CA ALA A 37 1.04 -6.87 0.79
C ALA A 37 0.33 -5.81 1.66
N LEU A 38 -0.72 -6.21 2.39
CA LEU A 38 -1.54 -5.27 3.16
C LEU A 38 -0.78 -4.62 4.35
N PRO A 39 -0.07 -5.36 5.23
CA PRO A 39 0.64 -4.74 6.36
C PRO A 39 1.73 -3.72 5.93
N PRO A 40 2.54 -3.96 4.89
CA PRO A 40 3.46 -2.97 4.35
C PRO A 40 2.79 -1.66 3.90
N VAL A 41 1.64 -1.73 3.20
CA VAL A 41 0.90 -0.54 2.74
C VAL A 41 0.36 0.24 3.92
N VAL A 42 -0.27 -0.43 4.89
CA VAL A 42 -0.75 0.20 6.14
C VAL A 42 0.41 0.85 6.92
N SER A 43 1.58 0.21 6.96
CA SER A 43 2.77 0.77 7.60
C SER A 43 3.23 2.07 6.93
N ILE A 44 3.18 2.15 5.59
CA ILE A 44 3.54 3.37 4.86
C ILE A 44 2.54 4.49 5.17
N ILE A 45 1.23 4.20 5.17
CA ILE A 45 0.20 5.17 5.54
C ILE A 45 0.49 5.73 6.93
N ASN A 46 0.57 4.86 7.95
CA ASN A 46 0.75 5.28 9.34
C ASN A 46 2.02 6.10 9.56
N LYS A 47 3.14 5.71 8.94
CA LYS A 47 4.41 6.44 9.06
C LYS A 47 4.37 7.79 8.36
N THR A 48 3.76 7.85 7.18
CA THR A 48 3.64 9.08 6.40
C THR A 48 2.69 10.06 7.08
N THR A 49 1.53 9.61 7.58
CA THR A 49 0.60 10.42 8.37
C THR A 49 1.25 10.91 9.66
N LYS A 50 2.01 10.06 10.37
CA LYS A 50 2.75 10.49 11.57
C LYS A 50 3.81 11.56 11.26
N ALA A 51 4.43 11.51 10.08
CA ALA A 51 5.38 12.54 9.64
C ALA A 51 4.65 13.83 9.22
N GLN A 52 3.50 13.72 8.56
CA GLN A 52 2.65 14.84 8.17
C GLN A 52 2.14 15.63 9.39
N ASN A 53 1.67 14.92 10.42
CA ASN A 53 1.13 15.52 11.65
C ASN A 53 2.16 16.30 12.49
N LYS A 54 3.43 16.33 12.09
CA LYS A 54 4.46 17.20 12.70
C LYS A 54 4.38 18.65 12.21
N TYR A 55 3.56 18.91 11.19
CA TYR A 55 3.44 20.20 10.54
C TYR A 55 1.98 20.64 10.54
N ASP A 56 1.75 21.95 10.60
CA ASP A 56 0.40 22.49 10.57
C ASP A 56 -0.23 22.32 9.19
N LYS A 57 -1.54 22.06 9.17
CA LYS A 57 -2.32 21.93 7.94
C LYS A 57 -2.20 23.20 7.10
N GLY A 58 -1.94 23.04 5.79
CA GLY A 58 -1.75 24.16 4.86
C GLY A 58 -0.29 24.58 4.66
N THR A 59 0.64 24.11 5.49
CA THR A 59 2.08 24.30 5.25
C THR A 59 2.55 23.46 4.05
N SER A 60 3.61 23.90 3.38
CA SER A 60 4.22 23.13 2.29
C SER A 60 4.73 21.76 2.77
N GLN A 61 5.20 21.68 4.01
CA GLN A 61 5.67 20.43 4.62
C GLN A 61 4.53 19.47 4.94
N PHE A 62 3.34 19.95 5.30
CA PHE A 62 2.14 19.12 5.42
C PHE A 62 1.66 18.64 4.05
N ASN A 63 1.52 19.57 3.10
CA ASN A 63 0.91 19.31 1.80
C ASN A 63 1.70 18.31 0.94
N ARG A 64 3.04 18.24 1.08
CA ARG A 64 3.86 17.29 0.33
C ARG A 64 3.58 15.81 0.67
N PHE A 65 3.03 15.52 1.85
CA PHE A 65 2.72 14.15 2.26
C PHE A 65 1.37 13.68 1.74
N GLU A 66 0.45 14.62 1.45
CA GLU A 66 -0.92 14.32 1.06
C GLU A 66 -1.00 13.39 -0.16
N PRO A 67 -0.27 13.63 -1.27
CA PRO A 67 -0.36 12.75 -2.45
C PRO A 67 0.09 11.31 -2.15
N ILE A 68 1.10 11.15 -1.27
CA ILE A 68 1.62 9.83 -0.89
C ILE A 68 0.58 9.08 -0.06
N ILE A 69 -0.03 9.75 0.92
CA ILE A 69 -1.06 9.16 1.78
C ILE A 69 -2.26 8.75 0.92
N GLN A 70 -2.73 9.62 0.03
CA GLN A 70 -3.85 9.32 -0.87
C GLN A 70 -3.56 8.14 -1.79
N ALA A 71 -2.38 8.11 -2.42
CA ALA A 71 -1.98 6.98 -3.28
C ALA A 71 -1.96 5.64 -2.51
N MET A 72 -1.47 5.64 -1.27
CA MET A 72 -1.45 4.43 -0.45
C MET A 72 -2.83 4.01 0.07
N LEU A 73 -3.73 4.96 0.37
CA LEU A 73 -5.12 4.67 0.72
C LEU A 73 -5.86 3.99 -0.43
N ILE A 74 -5.70 4.50 -1.65
CA ILE A 74 -6.26 3.87 -2.86
C ILE A 74 -5.65 2.47 -3.02
N SER A 75 -4.33 2.33 -2.90
CA SER A 75 -3.65 1.03 -3.00
C SER A 75 -4.19 0.01 -1.99
N LYS A 76 -4.39 0.44 -0.74
CA LYS A 76 -4.99 -0.37 0.32
C LYS A 76 -6.40 -0.85 -0.06
N ALA A 77 -7.25 0.06 -0.54
CA ALA A 77 -8.62 -0.27 -0.93
C ALA A 77 -8.66 -1.34 -2.02
N PHE A 78 -7.82 -1.23 -3.06
CA PHE A 78 -7.74 -2.23 -4.13
C PHE A 78 -7.29 -3.60 -3.62
N ILE A 79 -6.29 -3.64 -2.73
CA ILE A 79 -5.84 -4.90 -2.11
C ILE A 79 -6.98 -5.53 -1.30
N GLU A 80 -7.64 -4.75 -0.45
CA GLU A 80 -8.76 -5.24 0.39
C GLU A 80 -9.93 -5.73 -0.45
N SER A 81 -10.34 -4.97 -1.47
CA SER A 81 -11.38 -5.39 -2.41
C SER A 81 -11.01 -6.70 -3.10
N ARG A 82 -9.75 -6.86 -3.52
CA ARG A 82 -9.31 -8.10 -4.17
C ARG A 82 -9.33 -9.30 -3.23
N ILE A 83 -8.91 -9.11 -1.97
CA ILE A 83 -8.99 -10.15 -0.92
C ILE A 83 -10.45 -10.56 -0.70
N ASN A 84 -11.36 -9.57 -0.58
CA ASN A 84 -12.77 -9.84 -0.34
C ASN A 84 -13.44 -10.59 -1.48
N ILE A 85 -13.17 -10.21 -2.74
CA ILE A 85 -13.68 -10.94 -3.92
C ILE A 85 -13.23 -12.40 -3.90
N LYS A 86 -12.00 -12.70 -3.48
CA LYS A 86 -11.50 -14.07 -3.41
C LYS A 86 -12.23 -14.90 -2.35
N ASN A 87 -12.51 -14.32 -1.18
CA ASN A 87 -13.23 -15.00 -0.10
C ASN A 87 -14.70 -15.35 -0.44
N THR A 88 -15.32 -14.68 -1.43
CA THR A 88 -16.72 -14.93 -1.83
C THR A 88 -16.84 -15.99 -2.94
N ASN A 89 -15.72 -16.44 -3.52
CA ASN A 89 -15.69 -17.45 -4.60
C ASN A 89 -15.21 -18.83 -4.10
N GLU A 90 -15.20 -19.04 -2.79
CA GLU A 90 -15.00 -20.32 -2.09
C GLU A 90 -16.30 -20.72 -1.38
#